data_AF-A0A2E3BF23-F1
#
_entry.id   AF-A0A2E3BF23-F1
#
_cell.length_a   1.000
_cell.length_b   1.000
_cell.length_c   1.000
_cell.angle_alpha   90.00
_cell.angle_beta   90.00
_cell.angle_gamma   90.00
#
_symmetry.space_group_name_H-M   'P 1'
#
loop_
_entity.id
_entity.type
_entity.pdbx_description
1 polymer ?
#
loop_
_entity_poly.entity_id
_entity_poly.type
_entity_poly.pdbx_seq_one_letter_code
_entity_poly.pdbx_strand_id
1 'polypeptide(L)' 'MQKNNPLHGLTLETIVTKLVEFYGYPKLASQINILCFKENPSIKSSLKFLRKTPWAREKVEQLYLNTRFDVTNSPWSQQ' A
#
# COMPACT_ATOMS: atom_id res chain seq x y z
N MET A 1 13.68 -21.39 -17.01
CA MET A 1 12.46 -20.61 -16.72
C MET A 1 12.77 -19.66 -15.56
N GLN A 2 13.43 -18.53 -15.85
CA GLN A 2 13.81 -17.55 -14.83
C GLN A 2 12.64 -16.62 -14.56
N LYS A 3 11.99 -16.79 -13.40
CA LYS A 3 10.79 -16.09 -12.93
C LYS A 3 11.15 -14.74 -12.26
N ASN A 4 12.11 -14.02 -12.87
CA ASN A 4 12.75 -12.83 -12.31
C ASN A 4 12.08 -11.54 -12.83
N ASN A 5 10.77 -11.40 -12.62
CA ASN A 5 10.16 -10.07 -12.54
C ASN A 5 9.72 -9.86 -11.09
N PRO A 6 10.63 -9.49 -10.18
CA PRO A 6 10.34 -9.36 -8.74
C PRO A 6 9.18 -8.43 -8.33
N LEU A 7 8.42 -7.84 -9.26
CA LEU A 7 7.21 -7.14 -8.88
C LEU A 7 5.98 -7.24 -9.83
N HIS A 8 6.02 -7.96 -10.97
CA HIS A 8 4.85 -8.16 -11.87
C HIS A 8 3.67 -8.80 -11.14
N GLY A 9 2.80 -7.96 -10.56
CA GLY A 9 1.65 -8.38 -9.76
C GLY A 9 1.38 -7.63 -8.45
N LEU A 10 2.09 -6.53 -8.11
CA LEU A 10 1.72 -5.74 -6.92
C LEU A 10 0.36 -5.08 -7.11
N THR A 11 -0.64 -5.63 -6.42
CA THR A 11 -1.98 -5.06 -6.37
C THR A 11 -2.06 -4.03 -5.25
N LEU A 12 -3.09 -3.16 -5.30
CA LEU A 12 -3.42 -2.28 -4.18
C LEU A 12 -3.60 -3.05 -2.86
N GLU A 13 -4.05 -4.30 -2.94
CA GLU A 13 -4.15 -5.19 -1.77
C GLU A 13 -2.78 -5.47 -1.17
N THR A 14 -1.80 -5.79 -2.01
CA THR A 14 -0.43 -6.05 -1.57
C THR A 14 0.21 -4.80 -0.97
N ILE A 15 0.01 -3.63 -1.58
CA ILE A 15 0.52 -2.36 -1.09
C ILE A 15 -0.02 -2.05 0.31
N VAL A 16 -1.34 -2.10 0.47
CA VAL A 16 -2.00 -1.85 1.77
C VAL A 16 -1.55 -2.88 2.79
N THR A 17 -1.47 -4.15 2.42
CA THR A 17 -1.03 -5.23 3.31
C THR A 17 0.39 -4.97 3.81
N LYS A 18 1.35 -4.67 2.92
CA LYS A 18 2.74 -4.38 3.29
C LYS A 18 2.86 -3.16 4.19
N LEU A 19 2.13 -2.09 3.89
CA LEU A 19 2.09 -0.90 4.73
C LEU A 19 1.52 -1.20 6.12
N VAL A 20 0.46 -2.00 6.20
CA VAL A 20 -0.15 -2.41 7.47
C VAL A 20 0.79 -3.32 8.25
N GLU A 21 1.47 -4.26 7.60
CA GLU A 21 2.46 -5.15 8.25
C GLU A 21 3.65 -4.36 8.79
N PHE A 22 4.09 -3.32 8.10
CA PHE A 22 5.26 -2.53 8.48
C PHE A 22 4.95 -1.45 9.52
N TYR A 23 3.87 -0.68 9.32
CA TYR A 23 3.50 0.46 10.18
C TYR A 23 2.39 0.16 11.19
N GLY A 24 1.50 -0.77 10.85
CA GLY A 24 0.23 -0.95 11.54
C GLY A 24 -0.82 0.11 11.15
N TYR A 25 -2.08 -0.25 11.34
CA TYR A 25 -3.23 0.64 11.15
C TYR A 25 -3.16 1.99 11.91
N PRO A 26 -2.74 2.06 13.20
CA PRO A 26 -2.74 3.35 13.91
C PRO A 26 -1.78 4.37 13.29
N LYS A 27 -0.61 3.91 12.82
CA LYS A 27 0.37 4.77 12.16
C LYS A 27 -0.09 5.16 10.75
N LEU A 28 -0.69 4.22 10.02
CA LEU A 28 -1.34 4.50 8.74
C LEU A 28 -2.46 5.53 8.85
N ALA A 29 -3.31 5.44 9.88
CA ALA A 29 -4.37 6.41 10.16
C ALA A 29 -3.81 7.80 10.52
N SER A 30 -2.60 7.86 11.07
CA SER A 30 -1.90 9.13 11.34
C SER A 30 -1.30 9.75 10.06
N GLN A 31 -0.81 8.93 9.12
CA GLN A 31 -0.29 9.41 7.83
C GLN A 31 -1.43 9.75 6.85
N ILE A 32 -2.45 8.91 6.84
CA ILE A 32 -3.60 8.96 5.94
C ILE A 32 -4.83 9.00 6.85
N ASN A 33 -5.28 10.22 7.15
CA ASN A 33 -6.40 10.46 8.07
C ASN A 33 -7.74 10.06 7.44
N ILE A 34 -7.95 8.76 7.25
CA ILE A 34 -9.20 8.16 6.77
C ILE A 34 -9.84 7.31 7.86
N LEU A 35 -11.16 7.37 7.95
CA LEU A 35 -11.96 6.61 8.92
C LEU A 35 -11.74 5.09 8.77
N CYS A 36 -11.46 4.63 7.54
CA CYS A 36 -11.30 3.20 7.26
C CYS A 36 -10.21 2.53 8.12
N PHE A 37 -9.10 3.23 8.41
CA PHE A 37 -8.02 2.68 9.22
C PHE A 37 -8.27 2.83 10.73
N LYS A 38 -9.27 3.62 11.14
CA LYS A 38 -9.60 3.89 12.55
C LYS A 38 -10.72 2.99 13.06
N GLU A 39 -11.82 2.87 12.31
CA GLU A 39 -13.03 2.18 12.77
C GLU A 39 -13.11 0.71 12.34
N ASN A 40 -12.66 0.40 11.12
CA ASN A 40 -12.74 -0.95 10.55
C ASN A 40 -11.42 -1.37 9.90
N PRO A 41 -10.34 -1.51 10.70
CA PRO A 41 -9.00 -1.82 10.20
C PRO A 41 -8.95 -3.24 9.61
N SER A 42 -9.29 -3.36 8.33
CA SER A 42 -9.15 -4.60 7.57
C SER A 42 -8.74 -4.30 6.13
N ILE A 43 -8.01 -5.23 5.52
CA ILE A 43 -7.55 -5.10 4.13
C ILE A 43 -8.74 -4.99 3.17
N LYS A 44 -9.77 -5.84 3.33
CA LYS A 44 -10.96 -5.83 2.46
C LYS A 44 -11.74 -4.51 2.56
N SER A 45 -11.94 -3.98 3.77
CA SER A 45 -12.62 -2.69 3.96
C SER A 45 -11.82 -1.55 3.37
N SER A 46 -10.49 -1.56 3.59
CA SER A 46 -9.56 -0.59 3.03
C SER A 46 -9.62 -0.59 1.50
N LEU A 47 -9.57 -1.74 0.85
CA LEU A 47 -9.69 -1.84 -0.60
C LEU A 47 -11.02 -1.33 -1.13
N LYS A 48 -12.13 -1.66 -0.47
CA LYS A 48 -13.46 -1.17 -0.86
C LYS A 48 -13.54 0.35 -0.75
N PHE A 49 -12.93 0.93 0.29
CA PHE A 49 -12.84 2.37 0.49
C PHE A 49 -11.94 3.03 -0.57
N LEU A 50 -10.71 2.55 -0.75
CA LEU A 50 -9.74 3.08 -1.71
C LEU A 50 -10.21 2.96 -3.16
N ARG A 51 -11.10 2.00 -3.48
CA ARG A 51 -11.77 1.93 -4.79
C ARG A 51 -12.79 3.05 -5.02
N LYS A 52 -13.43 3.53 -3.96
CA LYS A 52 -14.42 4.62 -4.02
C LYS A 52 -13.79 6.00 -3.83
N THR A 53 -12.56 6.05 -3.30
CA THR A 53 -11.89 7.29 -2.90
C THR A 53 -10.50 7.36 -3.55
N PRO A 54 -10.40 7.84 -4.81
CA PRO A 54 -9.15 7.84 -5.58
C PRO A 54 -8.00 8.59 -4.90
N TRP A 55 -8.26 9.78 -4.35
CA TRP A 55 -7.24 10.56 -3.66
C TRP A 55 -6.61 9.81 -2.47
N ALA A 56 -7.39 8.96 -1.79
CA ALA A 56 -6.89 8.17 -0.66
C ALA A 56 -6.02 7.01 -1.16
N ARG A 57 -6.38 6.41 -2.29
CA ARG A 57 -5.52 5.42 -2.97
C ARG A 57 -4.17 6.03 -3.33
N GLU A 58 -4.17 7.19 -3.98
CA GLU A 58 -2.93 7.88 -4.36
C GLU A 58 -2.06 8.15 -3.13
N LYS A 59 -2.65 8.58 -2.00
CA LYS A 59 -1.91 8.77 -0.74
C LYS A 59 -1.29 7.48 -0.20
N VAL A 60 -1.99 6.34 -0.29
CA VAL A 60 -1.46 5.03 0.11
C VAL A 60 -0.31 4.62 -0.78
N GLU A 61 -0.44 4.78 -2.09
CA GLU A 61 0.62 4.46 -3.07
C GLU A 61 1.85 5.34 -2.86
N GLN A 62 1.65 6.65 -2.68
CA GLN A 62 2.74 7.59 -2.38
C GLN A 62 3.42 7.26 -1.05
N LEU A 63 2.67 6.87 -0.03
CA LEU A 63 3.24 6.43 1.24
C LEU A 63 4.09 5.17 1.05
N TYR A 64 3.63 4.22 0.24
CA TYR A 64 4.40 3.01 -0.09
C TYR A 64 5.72 3.35 -0.79
N LEU A 65 5.71 4.27 -1.75
CA LEU A 65 6.93 4.74 -2.43
C LEU A 65 7.88 5.50 -1.51
N ASN A 66 7.35 6.31 -0.59
CA ASN A 66 8.14 7.06 0.39
C ASN A 66 8.72 6.17 1.49
N THR A 67 8.04 5.09 1.80
CA THR A 67 8.55 4.09 2.72
C THR A 67 9.68 3.36 2.00
N ARG A 68 10.87 3.33 2.58
CA ARG A 68 12.01 2.54 2.07
C ARG A 68 11.74 1.04 2.22
N PHE A 69 10.67 0.53 1.60
CA PHE A 69 10.60 -0.85 1.19
C PHE A 69 11.64 -0.99 0.08
N ASP A 70 12.91 -1.17 0.45
CA ASP A 70 14.10 -1.16 -0.41
C ASP A 70 13.78 -1.30 -1.91
N VAL A 71 13.65 -0.15 -2.58
CA VAL A 71 13.49 -0.14 -4.03
C VAL A 71 14.78 -0.56 -4.75
N THR A 72 15.87 -0.71 -4.00
CA THR A 72 17.19 -1.16 -4.46
C THR A 72 17.18 -2.61 -4.98
N ASN A 73 16.18 -3.42 -4.64
CA ASN A 73 15.87 -4.72 -5.25
C ASN A 73 14.42 -4.79 -5.78
N SER A 74 13.86 -3.63 -6.12
CA SER A 74 12.50 -3.50 -6.62
C SER A 74 12.57 -3.33 -8.15
N PRO A 75 12.35 -4.38 -8.95
CA PRO A 75 12.39 -4.40 -10.43
C PRO A 75 11.32 -3.53 -11.15
N TRP A 76 10.67 -2.61 -10.46
CA TRP A 76 9.63 -1.72 -10.98
C TRP A 76 10.13 -0.30 -11.14
N SER A 77 11.31 0.00 -10.63
CA SER A 77 11.89 1.34 -10.73
C SER A 77 12.60 1.57 -12.07
N GLN A 78 12.23 0.85 -13.12
CA GLN A 78 12.77 1.02 -14.47
C GLN A 78 11.60 1.04 -15.46
N GLN A 79 11.20 2.24 -15.87
CA GLN A 79 10.66 2.48 -17.21
C GLN A 79 11.71 3.20 -18.04
#